data_AF-A0A553AGG7-F1
#
_entry.id   AF-A0A553AGG7-F1
#
_cell.length_a   1.000
_cell.length_b   1.000
_cell.length_c   1.000
_cell.angle_alpha   90.00
_cell.angle_beta   90.00
_cell.angle_gamma   90.00
#
_symmetry.space_group_name_H-M   'P 1'
#
loop_
_entity.id
_entity.type
_entity.pdbx_description
1 polymer ?
#
loop_
_entity_poly.entity_id
_entity_poly.type
_entity_poly.pdbx_seq_one_letter_code
_entity_poly.pdbx_strand_id
1 'polypeptide(L)'
;MDHTNHVRLNDSEFTEALLNGAPIYGPDDDNLGTISEVYGDGADTTVVVDVGGFLGIGAKPVELRAKDLDLMRGEDGVVHGHTRWTKDQLKDLPEYTPRNIP
;
A
#
# COMPACT_ATOMS: atom_id res chain seq x y z
N MET A 1 -6.28 27.42 15.74
CA MET A 1 -5.61 26.82 14.57
C MET A 1 -5.25 25.41 15.03
N ASP A 2 -6.18 24.49 14.78
CA ASP A 2 -6.34 23.25 15.53
C ASP A 2 -6.00 22.08 14.59
N HIS A 3 -4.83 21.48 14.77
CA HIS A 3 -4.41 20.31 14.00
C HIS A 3 -4.61 19.02 14.81
N THR A 4 -5.84 18.78 15.30
CA THR A 4 -6.20 17.60 16.12
C THR A 4 -6.99 16.53 15.34
N ASN A 5 -7.16 16.68 14.02
CA ASN A 5 -7.99 15.79 13.19
C ASN A 5 -7.21 15.11 12.06
N HIS A 6 -6.20 14.31 12.40
CA HIS A 6 -5.88 13.17 11.54
C HIS A 6 -6.51 11.93 12.19
N VAL A 7 -7.61 11.45 11.62
CA VAL A 7 -8.21 10.17 12.01
C VAL A 7 -7.32 9.09 11.42
N ARG A 8 -6.47 8.47 12.24
CA ARG A 8 -5.87 7.18 11.85
C ARG A 8 -7.02 6.23 11.54
N LEU A 9 -7.00 5.59 10.38
CA LEU A 9 -7.93 4.50 10.13
C LEU A 9 -7.75 3.47 11.24
N ASN A 10 -8.85 3.14 11.92
CA ASN A 10 -8.86 1.98 12.81
C ASN A 10 -8.80 0.73 11.95
N ASP A 11 -8.22 -0.35 12.47
CA ASP A 11 -8.10 -1.61 11.73
C ASP A 11 -9.45 -2.04 11.11
N SER A 12 -10.56 -1.81 11.81
CA SER A 12 -11.92 -2.11 11.34
C SER A 12 -12.38 -1.36 10.08
N GLU A 13 -11.69 -0.27 9.68
CA GLU A 13 -11.98 0.50 8.47
C GLU A 13 -11.05 0.12 7.31
N PHE A 14 -10.06 -0.77 7.53
CA PHE A 14 -9.26 -1.33 6.45
C PHE A 14 -10.14 -2.25 5.61
N THR A 15 -10.64 -1.68 4.52
CA THR A 15 -11.48 -2.37 3.54
C THR A 15 -10.87 -2.22 2.17
N GLU A 16 -11.03 -3.25 1.33
CA GLU A 16 -10.61 -3.23 -0.06
C GLU A 16 -11.15 -1.98 -0.79
N ALA A 17 -12.39 -1.58 -0.55
CA ALA A 17 -12.98 -0.41 -1.20
C ALA A 17 -12.24 0.92 -0.95
N LEU A 18 -11.54 1.03 0.19
CA LEU A 18 -10.76 2.23 0.54
C LEU A 18 -9.29 2.11 0.12
N LEU A 19 -8.73 0.90 0.17
CA LEU A 19 -7.31 0.65 -0.09
C LEU A 19 -7.03 0.29 -1.56
N ASN A 20 -7.98 -0.32 -2.24
CA ASN A 20 -7.85 -0.67 -3.65
C ASN A 20 -7.78 0.61 -4.51
N GLY A 21 -6.77 0.69 -5.37
CA GLY A 21 -6.50 1.88 -6.17
C GLY A 21 -5.83 3.02 -5.39
N ALA A 22 -5.47 2.83 -4.12
CA ALA A 22 -4.74 3.83 -3.36
C ALA A 22 -3.28 3.92 -3.85
N PRO A 23 -2.77 5.13 -4.12
CA PRO A 23 -1.38 5.32 -4.51
C PRO A 23 -0.45 5.09 -3.31
N ILE A 24 0.70 4.47 -3.59
CA ILE A 24 1.76 4.26 -2.61
C ILE A 24 2.92 5.23 -2.88
N TYR A 25 3.24 6.01 -1.87
CA TYR A 25 4.32 6.97 -1.86
C TYR A 25 5.51 6.49 -1.04
N GLY A 26 6.70 6.82 -1.49
CA GLY A 26 7.95 6.57 -0.77
C GLY A 26 8.34 7.73 0.14
N PRO A 27 9.49 7.62 0.83
CA PRO A 27 9.96 8.63 1.78
C PRO A 27 10.19 10.03 1.19
N ASP A 28 10.33 10.14 -0.15
CA ASP A 28 10.50 11.39 -0.89
C ASP A 28 9.19 11.88 -1.56
N ASP A 29 8.03 11.35 -1.15
CA ASP A 29 6.73 11.57 -1.81
C ASP A 29 6.68 11.08 -3.27
N ASP A 30 7.66 10.26 -3.67
CA ASP A 30 7.72 9.65 -4.98
C ASP A 30 6.64 8.57 -5.13
N ASN A 31 5.91 8.62 -6.25
CA ASN A 31 4.97 7.56 -6.59
C ASN A 31 5.73 6.26 -6.90
N LEU A 32 5.66 5.31 -5.97
CA LEU A 32 6.29 4.00 -6.11
C LEU A 32 5.42 3.07 -6.95
N GLY A 33 4.10 3.23 -6.80
CA GLY A 33 3.10 2.36 -7.40
C GLY A 33 1.68 2.62 -6.88
N THR A 34 0.81 1.66 -7.12
CA THR A 34 -0.59 1.67 -6.69
C THR A 34 -0.96 0.31 -6.13
N ILE A 35 -1.87 0.28 -5.15
CA ILE A 35 -2.48 -0.97 -4.68
C ILE A 35 -3.42 -1.50 -5.76
N SER A 36 -3.13 -2.71 -6.23
CA SER A 36 -3.92 -3.40 -7.26
C SER A 36 -4.87 -4.43 -6.68
N GLU A 37 -4.56 -4.96 -5.50
CA GLU A 37 -5.38 -5.96 -4.83
C GLU A 37 -5.29 -5.82 -3.31
N VAL A 38 -6.37 -6.16 -2.61
CA VAL A 38 -6.44 -6.14 -1.16
C VAL A 38 -7.08 -7.44 -0.72
N TYR A 39 -6.48 -8.09 0.27
CA TYR A 39 -6.92 -9.36 0.79
C TYR A 39 -7.22 -9.23 2.28
N GLY A 40 -8.43 -9.64 2.65
CA GLY A 40 -8.92 -9.59 4.01
C GLY A 40 -9.47 -8.22 4.41
N ASP A 41 -9.77 -8.11 5.70
CA ASP A 41 -10.29 -6.92 6.35
C ASP A 41 -9.71 -6.83 7.76
N GLY A 42 -9.70 -5.63 8.34
CA GLY A 42 -9.24 -5.51 9.71
C GLY A 42 -7.72 -5.52 9.88
N ALA A 43 -7.32 -6.08 11.02
CA ALA A 43 -5.94 -6.18 11.49
C ALA A 43 -5.03 -7.10 10.64
N ASP A 44 -5.62 -7.98 9.83
CA ASP A 44 -4.92 -8.96 9.00
C ASP A 44 -4.98 -8.59 7.50
N THR A 45 -5.41 -7.36 7.19
CA THR A 45 -5.47 -6.86 5.83
C THR A 45 -4.10 -6.90 5.18
N THR A 46 -4.05 -7.49 4.00
CA THR A 46 -2.87 -7.61 3.15
C THR A 46 -3.15 -6.88 1.85
N VAL A 47 -2.17 -6.19 1.29
CA VAL A 47 -2.32 -5.44 0.04
C VAL A 47 -1.24 -5.85 -0.94
N VAL A 48 -1.60 -5.95 -2.21
CA VAL A 48 -0.65 -6.16 -3.30
C VAL A 48 -0.41 -4.82 -3.96
N VAL A 49 0.83 -4.36 -3.88
CA VAL A 49 1.29 -3.10 -4.47
C VAL A 49 2.07 -3.42 -5.73
N ASP A 50 1.64 -2.85 -6.85
CA ASP A 50 2.41 -2.92 -8.09
C ASP A 50 3.48 -1.83 -8.10
N VAL A 51 4.73 -2.23 -7.87
CA VAL A 51 5.87 -1.32 -7.74
C VAL A 51 6.59 -1.19 -9.07
N GLY A 52 6.63 0.04 -9.59
CA GLY A 52 7.23 0.32 -10.89
C GLY A 52 6.41 -0.21 -12.07
N GLY A 53 6.97 -0.06 -13.28
CA GLY A 53 6.26 -0.35 -14.53
C GLY A 53 5.37 0.80 -14.97
N PHE A 54 5.51 1.23 -16.23
CA PHE A 54 4.59 2.17 -16.84
C PHE A 54 3.48 1.31 -17.49
N LEU A 55 2.22 1.45 -17.05
CA LEU A 55 1.07 0.68 -17.55
C LEU A 55 1.28 -0.86 -17.59
N GLY A 56 1.54 -1.50 -16.45
CA GLY A 56 1.47 -2.96 -16.34
C GLY A 56 2.58 -3.76 -17.06
N ILE A 57 3.53 -3.09 -17.73
CA ILE A 57 4.73 -3.72 -18.29
C ILE A 57 5.91 -3.41 -17.37
N GLY A 58 6.43 -4.44 -16.70
CA GLY A 58 7.53 -4.31 -15.73
C GLY A 58 7.10 -3.79 -14.36
N ALA A 59 5.79 -3.84 -14.06
CA ALA A 59 5.29 -3.70 -12.71
C ALA A 59 5.55 -4.99 -11.94
N LYS A 60 6.08 -4.84 -10.72
CA LYS A 60 6.38 -5.95 -9.83
C LYS A 60 5.33 -5.99 -8.72
N PRO A 61 4.47 -7.03 -8.65
CA PRO A 61 3.49 -7.15 -7.58
C PRO A 61 4.20 -7.58 -6.29
N VAL A 62 4.14 -6.72 -5.27
CA VAL A 62 4.71 -6.96 -3.96
C VAL A 62 3.57 -7.05 -2.95
N GLU A 63 3.44 -8.20 -2.31
CA GLU A 63 2.50 -8.39 -1.21
C GLU A 63 3.10 -7.78 0.07
N LEU A 64 2.37 -6.84 0.67
CA LEU A 64 2.71 -6.19 1.93
C LEU A 64 1.51 -6.22 2.85
N ARG A 65 1.74 -6.27 4.17
CA ARG A 65 0.63 -6.12 5.11
C ARG A 65 0.24 -4.65 5.15
N ALA A 66 -1.06 -4.37 5.23
CA ALA A 66 -1.57 -3.02 5.43
C ALA A 66 -0.95 -2.34 6.66
N LYS A 67 -0.60 -3.13 7.70
CA LYS A 67 0.09 -2.68 8.91
C LYS A 67 1.56 -2.29 8.74
N ASP A 68 2.23 -2.79 7.71
CA ASP A 68 3.60 -2.42 7.38
C ASP A 68 3.66 -1.14 6.54
N LEU A 69 2.50 -0.70 6.04
CA LEU A 69 2.31 0.53 5.30
C LEU A 69 1.65 1.58 6.20
N ASP A 70 2.03 2.83 6.03
CA ASP A 70 1.39 3.94 6.71
C ASP A 70 0.22 4.41 5.85
N LEU A 71 -0.96 3.84 6.10
CA LEU A 71 -2.19 4.15 5.37
C LEU A 71 -2.84 5.38 6.00
N MET A 72 -2.86 6.48 5.26
CA MET A 72 -3.40 7.76 5.70
C MET A 72 -4.57 8.16 4.81
N ARG A 73 -5.65 8.65 5.44
CA ARG A 73 -6.78 9.25 4.72
C ARG A 73 -6.53 10.74 4.58
N GLY A 74 -6.41 11.20 3.34
CA GLY A 74 -6.36 12.62 3.04
C GLY A 74 -7.68 13.32 3.34
N GLU A 75 -7.64 14.65 3.35
CA GLU A 75 -8.81 15.52 3.59
C GLU A 75 -9.93 15.31 2.56
N ASP A 76 -9.57 14.89 1.34
CA ASP A 76 -10.51 14.53 0.25
C ASP A 76 -11.24 13.19 0.49
N GLY A 77 -10.89 12.47 1.55
CA GLY A 77 -11.42 11.15 1.86
C GLY A 77 -10.73 10.00 1.12
N VAL A 78 -9.75 10.31 0.26
CA VAL A 78 -8.91 9.35 -0.46
C VAL A 78 -7.83 8.80 0.46
N VAL A 79 -7.67 7.48 0.49
CA VAL A 79 -6.58 6.83 1.20
C VAL A 79 -5.34 6.80 0.31
N HIS A 80 -4.20 7.13 0.89
CA HIS A 80 -2.89 6.97 0.30
C HIS A 80 -2.02 6.16 1.25
N GLY A 81 -1.21 5.26 0.70
CA GLY A 81 -0.22 4.55 1.50
C GLY A 81 1.12 5.23 1.41
N HIS A 82 1.83 5.29 2.53
CA HIS A 82 3.19 5.75 2.59
C HIS A 82 4.07 4.63 3.11
N THR A 83 5.22 4.43 2.50
CA THR A 83 6.20 3.46 2.97
C THR A 83 7.53 4.12 3.28
N ARG A 84 8.26 3.53 4.22
CA ARG A 84 9.66 3.88 4.50
C ARG A 84 10.63 3.33 3.43
N TRP A 85 10.18 2.41 2.58
CA TRP A 85 10.99 1.81 1.54
C TRP A 85 11.01 2.69 0.28
N THR A 86 12.14 2.71 -0.41
CA THR A 86 12.25 3.36 -1.72
C THR A 86 11.81 2.39 -2.83
N LYS A 87 11.58 2.92 -4.04
CA LYS A 87 11.24 2.13 -5.23
C LYS A 87 12.19 0.95 -5.45
N ASP A 88 13.49 1.22 -5.35
CA ASP A 88 14.53 0.20 -5.53
C ASP A 88 14.52 -0.82 -4.39
N GLN A 89 14.28 -0.41 -3.14
CA GLN A 89 14.14 -1.34 -2.03
C GLN A 89 12.93 -2.25 -2.22
N LEU A 90 11.78 -1.71 -2.60
CA LEU A 90 10.58 -2.50 -2.89
C LEU A 90 10.80 -3.47 -4.06
N LYS A 91 11.58 -3.07 -5.08
CA LYS A 91 11.98 -3.97 -6.17
C LYS A 91 12.95 -5.05 -5.72
N ASP A 92 13.78 -4.77 -4.72
CA ASP A 92 14.74 -5.71 -4.13
C ASP A 92 14.08 -6.68 -3.15
N LEU A 93 12.94 -6.30 -2.55
CA LEU A 93 12.14 -7.19 -1.72
C LEU A 93 11.71 -8.45 -2.50
N PRO A 94 11.61 -9.61 -1.81
CA PRO A 94 11.07 -10.81 -2.42
C PRO A 94 9.69 -10.49 -2.99
N GLU A 95 9.51 -10.78 -4.28
CA GLU A 95 8.20 -10.68 -4.93
C GLU A 95 7.21 -11.60 -4.21
N TYR A 96 5.92 -11.30 -4.32
CA TYR A 96 4.92 -12.28 -3.94
C TYR A 96 5.07 -13.53 -4.83
N THR A 97 5.82 -14.51 -4.34
CA THR A 97 5.87 -15.84 -4.95
C THR A 97 4.93 -16.73 -4.14
N PRO A 98 3.77 -17.17 -4.68
CA PRO A 98 2.96 -18.18 -4.02
C PRO A 98 3.85 -19.40 -3.77
N ARG A 99 4.04 -19.70 -2.49
CA ARG A 99 5.05 -20.62 -2.00
C ARG A 99 4.90 -21.99 -2.67
N ASN A 100 5.83 -22.33 -3.56
CA ASN A 100 5.99 -23.68 -4.08
C ASN A 100 6.54 -24.59 -2.96
N ILE A 101 5.64 -25.27 -2.25
CA ILE A 101 6.00 -26.30 -1.27
C ILE A 101 6.21 -27.62 -2.05
N PRO A 102 7.39 -28.26 -2.01
CA PRO A 102 7.61 -29.57 -2.63
C PRO A 102 6.85 -30.70 -1.92
#